data_AF-A0A0E9WXP9-F1
#
_entry.id   AF-A0A0E9WXP9-F1
#
_cell.length_a   1.000
_cell.length_b   1.000
_cell.length_c   1.000
_cell.angle_alpha   90.00
_cell.angle_beta   90.00
_cell.angle_gamma   90.00
#
_symmetry.space_group_name_H-M   'P 1'
#
loop_
_entity.id
_entity.type
_entity.pdbx_description
1 polymer ?
#
loop_
_entity_poly.entity_id
_entity_poly.type
_entity_poly.pdbx_seq_one_letter_code
_entity_poly.pdbx_strand_id
1 'polypeptide(L)'
;MLQPFDYDPNEKSKHKFMVQSLLAPPEMTDMEVVWKDAKPEELMDSKLRCVFVMPLENDNMHDAEPKVSSSSSSTLKSESSTLPKSASAALDDTEVKKIMEESRRLQQEVQRLRQENKQMREDDGLRMRKNTAMSAPQPSSSSSGVGLKEEGASTRLLALSVLFFVIGVIIGKLLL
;
A
#
# COMPACT_ATOMS: atom_id res chain seq x y z
N MET A 1 -1.52 1.74 20.20
CA MET A 1 -1.33 3.12 20.70
C MET A 1 0.10 3.26 21.20
N LEU A 2 0.77 4.36 20.91
CA LEU A 2 2.15 4.59 21.35
C LEU A 2 2.17 4.82 22.86
N GLN A 3 2.99 4.06 23.58
CA GLN A 3 3.19 4.27 25.02
C GLN A 3 4.03 5.53 25.27
N PRO A 4 3.85 6.23 26.40
CA PRO A 4 4.72 7.34 26.76
C PRO A 4 6.20 6.90 26.81
N PHE A 5 7.10 7.72 26.26
CA PHE A 5 8.54 7.49 26.25
C PHE A 5 9.28 8.83 26.08
N ASP A 6 10.57 8.85 26.40
CA ASP A 6 11.43 10.00 26.18
C ASP A 6 11.89 10.07 24.72
N TYR A 7 11.47 11.11 23.99
CA TYR A 7 11.81 11.27 22.59
C TYR A 7 13.24 11.83 22.41
N ASP A 8 14.13 11.05 21.78
CA ASP A 8 15.46 11.50 21.36
C ASP A 8 15.51 11.67 19.82
N PRO A 9 15.67 12.89 19.29
CA PRO A 9 15.76 13.12 17.84
C PRO A 9 17.03 12.51 17.20
N ASN A 10 18.05 12.16 18.00
CA ASN A 10 19.26 11.51 17.51
C ASN A 10 19.16 9.97 17.50
N GLU A 11 18.02 9.43 17.93
CA GLU A 11 17.80 7.99 17.96
C GLU A 11 17.89 7.39 16.56
N LYS A 12 18.84 6.45 16.37
CA LYS A 12 19.08 5.80 15.08
C LYS A 12 18.09 4.67 14.79
N SER A 13 17.45 4.11 15.82
CA SER A 13 16.39 3.11 15.69
C SER A 13 15.09 3.76 15.22
N LYS A 14 14.88 3.74 13.91
CA LYS A 14 13.58 4.09 13.33
C LYS A 14 12.64 2.92 13.51
N HIS A 15 11.63 3.11 14.35
CA HIS A 15 10.54 2.16 14.55
C HIS A 15 9.87 1.82 13.20
N LYS A 16 9.51 0.55 13.03
CA LYS A 16 8.80 0.05 11.86
C LYS A 16 7.61 -0.78 12.31
N PHE A 17 6.46 -0.56 11.68
CA PHE A 17 5.31 -1.45 11.79
C PHE A 17 5.26 -2.35 10.57
N MET A 18 4.85 -3.59 10.76
CA MET A 18 4.50 -4.49 9.68
C MET A 18 3.02 -4.83 9.81
N VAL A 19 2.27 -4.64 8.74
CA VAL A 19 0.91 -5.15 8.61
C VAL A 19 1.00 -6.34 7.69
N GLN A 20 0.67 -7.51 8.21
CA GLN A 20 0.60 -8.75 7.46
C GLN A 20 -0.87 -9.10 7.24
N SER A 21 -1.22 -9.46 6.02
CA SER A 21 -2.57 -9.83 5.62
C SER A 21 -2.58 -11.05 4.70
N LEU A 22 -3.71 -11.75 4.66
CA LEU A 22 -3.98 -12.84 3.73
C LEU A 22 -5.44 -12.79 3.29
N LEU A 23 -5.75 -13.40 2.15
CA LEU A 23 -7.13 -13.56 1.70
C LEU A 23 -7.82 -14.65 2.54
N ALA A 24 -8.90 -14.27 3.22
CA ALA A 24 -9.64 -15.19 4.07
C ALA A 24 -10.26 -16.33 3.24
N PRO A 25 -10.02 -17.61 3.60
CA PRO A 25 -10.67 -18.74 2.95
C PRO A 25 -12.20 -18.70 3.14
N PRO A 26 -12.99 -19.17 2.16
CA PRO A 26 -14.45 -19.13 2.26
C PRO A 26 -14.99 -20.01 3.40
N GLU A 27 -14.32 -21.11 3.73
CA GLU A 27 -14.68 -22.05 4.81
C GLU A 27 -13.90 -21.82 6.12
N MET A 28 -13.50 -20.57 6.39
CA MET A 28 -12.77 -20.22 7.60
C MET A 28 -13.59 -20.51 8.87
N THR A 29 -13.14 -21.48 9.65
CA THR A 29 -13.71 -21.85 10.97
C THR A 29 -12.78 -21.50 12.13
N ASP A 30 -11.46 -21.54 11.90
CA ASP A 30 -10.44 -21.19 12.89
C ASP A 30 -9.38 -20.28 12.25
N MET A 31 -9.15 -19.12 12.88
CA MET A 31 -8.18 -18.13 12.41
C MET A 31 -6.73 -18.56 12.63
N GLU A 32 -6.42 -19.27 13.71
CA GLU A 32 -5.07 -19.74 14.02
C GLU A 32 -4.59 -20.76 12.98
N VAL A 33 -5.50 -21.64 12.53
CA VAL A 33 -5.19 -22.64 11.50
C VAL A 33 -4.90 -21.95 10.17
N VAL A 34 -5.68 -20.95 9.79
CA VAL A 34 -5.47 -20.20 8.55
C VAL A 34 -4.08 -19.55 8.51
N TRP A 35 -3.62 -18.96 9.62
CA TRP A 35 -2.27 -18.37 9.68
C TRP A 35 -1.15 -19.41 9.67
N LYS A 36 -1.37 -20.60 10.23
CA LYS A 36 -0.37 -21.69 10.23
C LYS A 36 -0.22 -22.37 8.88
N ASP A 37 -1.32 -22.54 8.16
CA ASP A 37 -1.35 -23.21 6.86
C ASP A 37 -1.06 -22.27 5.68
N ALA A 38 -1.08 -20.94 5.91
CA ALA A 38 -0.78 -19.93 4.91
C ALA A 38 0.66 -20.08 4.37
N LYS A 39 0.78 -20.11 3.04
CA LYS A 39 2.10 -20.15 2.39
C LYS A 39 2.72 -18.76 2.33
N PRO A 40 4.06 -18.63 2.33
CA PRO A 40 4.73 -17.33 2.24
C PRO A 40 4.32 -16.52 1.00
N GLU A 41 3.96 -17.17 -0.11
CA GLU A 41 3.55 -16.51 -1.35
C GLU A 41 2.12 -15.93 -1.29
N GLU A 42 1.31 -16.39 -0.33
CA GLU A 42 -0.08 -15.94 -0.12
C GLU A 42 -0.17 -14.81 0.91
N LEU A 43 0.90 -14.61 1.69
CA LEU A 43 1.02 -13.53 2.66
C LEU A 43 1.37 -12.21 1.98
N MET A 44 0.68 -11.17 2.40
CA MET A 44 0.88 -9.81 1.92
C MET A 44 1.41 -8.96 3.06
N ASP A 45 2.65 -8.49 2.94
CA ASP A 45 3.32 -7.70 3.98
C ASP A 45 3.48 -6.23 3.56
N SER A 46 3.01 -5.32 4.41
CA SER A 46 3.23 -3.87 4.28
C SER A 46 4.09 -3.36 5.42
N LYS A 47 5.25 -2.77 5.10
CA LYS A 47 6.18 -2.19 6.09
C LYS A 47 6.02 -0.68 6.15
N LEU A 48 5.66 -0.16 7.31
CA LEU A 48 5.50 1.27 7.58
C LEU A 48 6.63 1.76 8.48
N ARG A 49 7.09 2.98 8.25
CA ARG A 49 8.07 3.65 9.12
C ARG A 49 7.32 4.60 10.05
N CYS A 50 7.66 4.56 11.33
CA CYS A 50 7.17 5.56 12.28
C CYS A 50 7.98 6.85 12.15
N VAL A 51 7.29 7.98 12.11
CA VAL A 51 7.89 9.31 12.14
C VAL A 51 7.22 10.06 13.28
N PHE A 52 8.03 10.57 14.20
CA PHE A 52 7.57 11.41 15.29
C PHE A 52 7.78 12.87 14.88
N VAL A 53 6.74 13.67 15.06
CA VAL A 53 6.74 15.10 14.74
C VAL A 53 6.40 15.85 16.02
N MET A 54 7.29 16.71 16.48
CA MET A 54 6.95 17.67 17.54
C MET A 54 6.22 18.85 16.89
N PRO A 55 5.02 19.21 17.36
CA PRO A 55 4.36 20.44 16.92
C PRO A 55 5.28 21.61 17.25
N LEU A 56 5.70 22.37 16.24
CA LEU A 56 6.41 23.62 16.46
C LEU A 56 5.35 24.68 16.80
N GLU A 57 5.44 25.28 17.98
CA GLU A 57 4.61 26.42 18.37
C GLU A 57 5.04 27.66 17.59
N ASN A 58 4.75 27.69 16.28
CA ASN A 58 4.61 28.95 15.55
C ASN A 58 3.80 28.76 14.25
N ASP A 59 2.71 29.51 14.19
CA ASP A 59 2.04 30.05 13.01
C ASP A 59 1.04 29.20 12.21
N ASN A 60 -0.23 29.58 12.39
CA ASN A 60 -1.28 29.75 11.39
C ASN A 60 -1.54 28.62 10.38
N MET A 61 -2.68 27.95 10.60
CA MET A 61 -3.67 27.61 9.56
C MET A 61 -3.12 27.60 8.13
N HIS A 62 -2.52 26.49 7.69
CA HIS A 62 -2.71 26.02 6.34
C HIS A 62 -2.25 24.58 6.20
N ASP A 63 -3.16 23.78 5.63
CA ASP A 63 -2.93 22.53 4.95
C ASP A 63 -1.54 22.49 4.27
N ALA A 64 -0.71 21.53 4.66
CA ALA A 64 0.64 21.38 4.12
C ALA A 64 0.80 19.96 3.55
N GLU A 65 0.37 19.81 2.30
CA GLU A 65 0.98 18.85 1.38
C GLU A 65 2.50 19.08 1.28
N PRO A 66 3.33 18.05 1.06
CA PRO A 66 4.77 18.22 0.99
C PRO A 66 5.19 18.73 -0.40
N LYS A 67 5.62 19.99 -0.50
CA LYS A 67 6.29 20.51 -1.70
C LYS A 67 7.57 21.29 -1.40
N VAL A 68 8.68 20.58 -1.59
CA VAL A 68 9.95 20.98 -2.24
C VAL A 68 10.23 22.49 -2.39
N SER A 69 11.25 22.94 -1.63
CA SER A 69 12.26 24.00 -1.87
C SER A 69 11.89 25.38 -2.43
N SER A 70 12.18 26.46 -1.65
CA SER A 70 13.15 27.54 -1.99
C SER A 70 13.03 28.80 -1.09
N SER A 71 14.14 29.17 -0.47
CA SER A 71 14.64 30.49 0.00
C SER A 71 13.79 31.79 0.02
N SER A 72 14.03 32.56 1.10
CA SER A 72 14.25 34.03 1.23
C SER A 72 13.16 34.97 1.84
N SER A 73 13.51 35.45 3.06
CA SER A 73 13.47 36.81 3.63
C SER A 73 12.19 37.66 3.83
N SER A 74 12.05 38.08 5.12
CA SER A 74 11.83 39.45 5.67
C SER A 74 10.42 40.00 6.02
N THR A 75 10.22 40.16 7.34
CA THR A 75 9.89 41.40 8.12
C THR A 75 8.44 41.92 8.35
N LEU A 76 8.23 42.28 9.64
CA LEU A 76 7.29 43.23 10.32
C LEU A 76 5.87 42.71 10.69
N LYS A 77 5.57 42.43 11.97
CA LYS A 77 5.06 43.32 13.06
C LYS A 77 3.70 44.00 12.77
N SER A 78 2.65 43.69 13.54
CA SER A 78 1.83 44.65 14.32
C SER A 78 0.68 43.99 15.09
N GLU A 79 0.20 44.70 16.11
CA GLU A 79 -0.44 44.32 17.38
C GLU A 79 -1.94 44.68 17.41
N SER A 80 -2.68 44.06 18.35
CA SER A 80 -4.00 44.46 18.92
C SER A 80 -5.23 44.20 18.03
N SER A 81 -6.38 43.67 18.49
CA SER A 81 -7.16 44.04 19.68
C SER A 81 -8.42 43.14 19.84
N THR A 82 -8.89 43.00 21.08
CA THR A 82 -10.27 42.70 21.58
C THR A 82 -10.92 41.31 21.47
N LEU A 83 -11.24 40.78 22.66
CA LEU A 83 -12.07 39.60 23.00
C LEU A 83 -13.61 39.93 22.93
N PRO A 84 -14.56 39.09 23.41
CA PRO A 84 -15.31 38.09 22.61
C PRO A 84 -16.85 38.19 22.80
N LYS A 85 -17.68 37.72 21.86
CA LYS A 85 -19.07 37.32 22.20
C LYS A 85 -19.74 36.42 21.14
N SER A 86 -20.37 35.37 21.67
CA SER A 86 -21.34 34.40 21.15
C SER A 86 -22.25 34.83 19.99
N ALA A 87 -22.58 33.88 19.09
CA ALA A 87 -23.93 33.29 18.93
C ALA A 87 -24.11 32.55 17.59
N SER A 88 -24.35 31.23 17.68
CA SER A 88 -25.31 30.42 16.91
C SER A 88 -25.44 30.54 15.38
N ALA A 89 -25.09 29.42 14.73
CA ALA A 89 -25.95 28.64 13.83
C ALA A 89 -26.68 29.39 12.70
N ALA A 90 -25.97 29.61 11.58
CA ALA A 90 -26.55 29.54 10.25
C ALA A 90 -25.50 28.88 9.35
N LEU A 91 -25.68 27.60 9.02
CA LEU A 91 -24.93 27.00 7.92
C LEU A 91 -25.40 27.69 6.65
N ASP A 92 -24.48 28.19 5.84
CA ASP A 92 -24.78 28.85 4.58
C ASP A 92 -25.60 27.90 3.70
N ASP A 93 -26.77 28.33 3.23
CA ASP A 93 -27.70 27.57 2.38
C ASP A 93 -26.99 27.03 1.10
N THR A 94 -25.91 27.72 0.72
CA THR A 94 -24.99 27.36 -0.37
C THR A 94 -24.16 26.11 -0.05
N GLU A 95 -23.70 25.95 1.18
CA GLU A 95 -22.93 24.77 1.63
C GLU A 95 -23.82 23.54 1.70
N VAL A 96 -25.05 23.68 2.21
CA VAL A 96 -26.03 22.59 2.25
C VAL A 96 -26.35 22.08 0.85
N LYS A 97 -26.51 22.99 -0.12
CA LYS A 97 -26.76 22.63 -1.52
C LYS A 97 -25.56 21.91 -2.16
N LYS A 98 -24.34 22.36 -1.87
CA LYS A 98 -23.10 21.69 -2.31
C LYS A 98 -22.96 20.30 -1.68
N ILE A 99 -23.22 20.17 -0.38
CA ILE A 99 -23.19 18.88 0.34
C ILE A 99 -24.22 17.91 -0.24
N MET A 100 -25.42 18.38 -0.59
CA MET A 100 -26.45 17.54 -1.21
C MET A 100 -26.06 17.05 -2.61
N GLU A 101 -25.44 17.92 -3.41
CA GLU A 101 -24.92 17.55 -4.74
C GLU A 101 -23.77 16.55 -4.64
N GLU A 102 -22.81 16.78 -3.73
CA GLU A 102 -21.72 15.85 -3.45
C GLU A 102 -22.24 14.51 -2.92
N SER A 103 -23.22 14.53 -2.00
CA SER A 103 -23.83 13.30 -1.49
C SER A 103 -24.53 12.51 -2.60
N ARG A 104 -25.18 13.19 -3.55
CA ARG A 104 -25.81 12.56 -4.71
C ARG A 104 -24.76 11.97 -5.66
N ARG A 105 -23.68 12.70 -5.93
CA ARG A 105 -22.58 12.26 -6.78
C ARG A 105 -21.86 11.05 -6.18
N LEU A 106 -21.57 11.10 -4.88
CA LEU A 106 -21.01 9.98 -4.13
C LEU A 106 -21.94 8.76 -4.14
N GLN A 107 -23.25 8.94 -4.00
CA GLN A 107 -24.20 7.84 -4.12
C GLN A 107 -24.18 7.17 -5.50
N GLN A 108 -24.07 7.96 -6.58
CA GLN A 108 -23.92 7.43 -7.94
C GLN A 108 -22.60 6.67 -8.10
N GLU A 109 -21.52 7.20 -7.52
CA GLU A 109 -20.21 6.57 -7.58
C GLU A 109 -20.17 5.24 -6.81
N VAL A 110 -20.80 5.18 -5.63
CA VAL A 110 -20.97 3.94 -4.86
C VAL A 110 -21.77 2.90 -5.65
N GLN A 111 -22.81 3.32 -6.37
CA GLN A 111 -23.58 2.41 -7.22
C GLN A 111 -22.75 1.91 -8.42
N ARG A 112 -22.01 2.80 -9.08
CA ARG A 112 -21.11 2.46 -10.19
C ARG A 112 -20.03 1.48 -9.75
N LEU A 113 -19.33 1.78 -8.65
CA LEU A 113 -18.30 0.92 -8.09
C LEU A 113 -18.86 -0.44 -7.66
N ARG A 114 -20.08 -0.50 -7.10
CA ARG A 114 -20.73 -1.78 -6.79
C ARG A 114 -21.03 -2.60 -8.05
N GLN A 115 -21.44 -1.95 -9.14
CA GLN A 115 -21.69 -2.62 -10.41
C GLN A 115 -20.38 -3.14 -11.02
N GLU A 116 -19.30 -2.35 -11.00
CA GLU A 116 -17.98 -2.77 -11.47
C GLU A 116 -17.42 -3.92 -10.64
N ASN A 117 -17.57 -3.88 -9.31
CA ASN A 117 -17.13 -4.96 -8.43
C ASN A 117 -17.93 -6.26 -8.68
N LYS A 118 -19.23 -6.14 -8.96
CA LYS A 118 -20.06 -7.27 -9.38
C LYS A 118 -19.61 -7.81 -10.74
N GLN A 119 -19.33 -6.94 -11.70
CA GLN A 119 -18.88 -7.33 -13.04
C GLN A 119 -17.51 -8.04 -13.00
N MET A 120 -16.58 -7.55 -12.19
CA MET A 120 -15.29 -8.21 -11.98
C MET A 120 -15.45 -9.59 -11.32
N ARG A 121 -16.33 -9.72 -10.31
CA ARG A 121 -16.65 -11.03 -9.71
C ARG A 121 -17.22 -12.02 -10.72
N GLU A 122 -18.07 -11.55 -11.65
CA GLU A 122 -18.65 -12.39 -12.69
C GLU A 122 -17.61 -12.79 -13.74
N ASP A 123 -16.73 -11.87 -14.17
CA ASP A 123 -15.65 -12.15 -15.12
C ASP A 123 -14.61 -13.12 -14.55
N ASP A 124 -14.16 -12.92 -13.31
CA ASP A 124 -13.25 -13.85 -12.64
C ASP A 124 -13.91 -15.22 -12.37
N GLY A 125 -15.20 -15.25 -12.04
CA GLY A 125 -15.97 -16.50 -11.90
C GLY A 125 -16.07 -17.28 -13.21
N LEU A 126 -16.20 -16.60 -14.35
CA LEU A 126 -16.21 -17.21 -15.68
C LEU A 126 -14.82 -17.71 -16.10
N ARG A 127 -13.74 -16.98 -15.75
CA ARG A 127 -12.36 -17.43 -15.98
C ARG A 127 -12.03 -18.68 -15.19
N MET A 128 -12.45 -18.77 -13.92
CA MET A 128 -12.28 -19.98 -13.10
C MET A 128 -13.06 -21.18 -13.65
N ARG A 129 -14.27 -20.96 -14.19
CA ARG A 129 -15.05 -22.03 -14.83
C ARG A 129 -14.45 -22.48 -16.16
N LYS A 130 -13.83 -21.57 -16.93
CA LYS A 130 -13.10 -21.89 -18.18
C LYS A 130 -11.79 -22.63 -17.91
N ASN A 131 -11.07 -22.28 -16.84
CA ASN A 131 -9.84 -22.97 -16.43
C ASN A 131 -10.12 -24.38 -15.87
N THR A 132 -11.27 -24.57 -15.21
CA THR A 132 -11.73 -25.89 -14.72
C THR A 132 -12.32 -26.75 -15.85
N ALA A 133 -13.01 -26.16 -16.83
CA ALA A 133 -13.56 -26.89 -17.98
C ALA A 133 -12.49 -27.33 -19.01
N MET A 134 -11.28 -26.75 -18.98
CA MET A 134 -10.15 -27.19 -19.80
C MET A 134 -9.37 -28.38 -19.20
N SER A 135 -9.77 -28.91 -18.03
CA SER A 135 -9.12 -30.04 -17.36
C SER A 135 -10.03 -31.28 -17.22
N ALA A 136 -10.92 -31.52 -18.20
CA ALA A 136 -11.65 -32.79 -18.29
C ALA A 136 -10.86 -33.79 -19.17
N PRO A 137 -10.57 -35.03 -18.69
CA PRO A 137 -9.73 -35.97 -19.40
C PRO A 137 -10.50 -36.65 -20.53
N GLN A 138 -10.01 -36.50 -21.77
CA GLN A 138 -10.41 -37.36 -22.88
C GLN A 138 -9.26 -38.35 -23.21
N PRO A 139 -9.59 -39.62 -23.49
CA PRO A 139 -8.60 -40.66 -23.71
C PRO A 139 -8.21 -40.71 -25.19
N SER A 140 -6.94 -40.54 -25.53
CA SER A 140 -6.27 -41.24 -26.66
C SER A 140 -4.84 -40.76 -26.90
N SER A 141 -3.97 -41.76 -27.13
CA SER A 141 -2.75 -41.75 -27.95
C SER A 141 -1.61 -40.77 -27.62
N SER A 142 -0.58 -41.35 -27.00
CA SER A 142 0.84 -41.27 -27.40
C SER A 142 1.34 -40.00 -28.11
N SER A 143 2.14 -39.19 -27.42
CA SER A 143 3.49 -38.82 -27.87
C SER A 143 4.23 -38.01 -26.81
N SER A 144 5.44 -38.49 -26.52
CA SER A 144 6.52 -37.85 -25.77
C SER A 144 6.87 -36.45 -26.31
N GLY A 145 7.03 -35.47 -25.41
CA GLY A 145 7.39 -34.10 -25.78
C GLY A 145 7.74 -33.19 -24.60
N VAL A 146 8.86 -33.51 -23.92
CA VAL A 146 9.89 -32.60 -23.37
C VAL A 146 9.45 -31.25 -22.75
N GLY A 147 9.60 -31.14 -21.42
CA GLY A 147 9.72 -29.87 -20.72
C GLY A 147 11.10 -29.24 -20.95
N LEU A 148 11.15 -28.08 -21.60
CA LEU A 148 12.40 -27.35 -21.88
C LEU A 148 12.24 -25.82 -21.81
N LYS A 149 11.32 -25.29 -20.98
CA LYS A 149 11.12 -23.83 -20.87
C LYS A 149 11.42 -23.19 -19.51
N GLU A 150 11.60 -23.96 -18.43
CA GLU A 150 12.08 -23.42 -17.14
C GLU A 150 13.61 -23.45 -16.97
N GLU A 151 14.32 -24.37 -17.63
CA GLU A 151 15.75 -24.58 -17.42
C GLU A 151 16.60 -23.38 -17.90
N GLY A 152 16.13 -22.64 -18.90
CA GLY A 152 16.87 -21.52 -19.50
C GLY A 152 16.94 -20.26 -18.63
N ALA A 153 15.92 -19.98 -17.83
CA ALA A 153 15.91 -18.81 -16.95
C ALA A 153 16.76 -19.05 -15.69
N SER A 154 16.63 -20.25 -15.11
CA SER A 154 17.44 -20.70 -13.97
C SER A 154 18.93 -20.76 -14.33
N THR A 155 19.28 -21.32 -15.50
CA THR A 155 20.66 -21.37 -15.98
C THR A 155 21.25 -19.97 -16.23
N ARG A 156 20.46 -19.03 -16.76
CA ARG A 156 20.90 -17.64 -16.96
C ARG A 156 21.18 -16.94 -15.62
N LEU A 157 20.34 -17.15 -14.61
CA LEU A 157 20.52 -16.53 -13.30
C LEU A 157 21.74 -17.10 -12.56
N LEU A 158 21.96 -18.42 -12.67
CA LEU A 158 23.14 -19.09 -12.12
C LEU A 158 24.42 -18.59 -12.81
N ALA A 159 24.41 -18.45 -14.14
CA ALA A 159 25.54 -17.92 -14.90
C ALA A 159 25.88 -16.47 -14.50
N LEU A 160 24.87 -15.60 -14.32
CA LEU A 160 25.08 -14.23 -13.84
C LEU A 160 25.66 -14.20 -12.42
N SER A 161 25.18 -15.07 -11.53
CA SER A 161 25.67 -15.17 -10.15
C SER A 161 27.16 -15.54 -10.12
N VAL A 162 27.58 -16.50 -10.94
CA VAL A 162 29.00 -16.90 -11.06
C VAL A 162 29.85 -15.77 -11.66
N LEU A 163 29.34 -15.06 -12.66
CA LEU A 163 30.04 -13.94 -13.28
C LEU A 163 30.33 -12.81 -12.27
N PHE A 164 29.32 -12.40 -11.49
CA PHE A 164 29.50 -11.37 -10.45
C PHE A 164 30.46 -11.82 -9.35
N PHE A 165 30.46 -13.09 -8.97
CA PHE A 165 31.40 -13.63 -7.99
C PHE A 165 32.85 -13.52 -8.49
N VAL A 166 33.13 -13.93 -9.74
CA VAL A 166 34.48 -13.83 -10.32
C VAL A 166 34.93 -12.38 -10.44
N ILE A 167 34.06 -11.48 -10.91
CA ILE A 167 34.36 -10.04 -10.99
C ILE A 167 34.64 -9.47 -9.59
N GLY A 168 33.83 -9.83 -8.59
CA GLY A 168 34.00 -9.39 -7.21
C GLY A 168 35.33 -9.85 -6.61
N VAL A 169 35.76 -11.08 -6.89
CA VAL A 169 37.07 -11.59 -6.45
C VAL A 169 38.23 -10.86 -7.13
N ILE A 170 38.12 -10.57 -8.44
CA ILE A 170 39.16 -9.83 -9.17
C ILE A 170 39.26 -8.40 -8.63
N ILE A 171 38.13 -7.70 -8.46
CA ILE A 171 38.10 -6.33 -7.92
C ILE A 171 38.60 -6.32 -6.48
N GLY A 172 38.18 -7.27 -5.65
CA GLY A 172 38.64 -7.40 -4.28
C GLY A 172 40.14 -7.62 -4.17
N LYS A 173 40.74 -8.34 -5.13
CA LYS A 173 42.19 -8.58 -5.20
C LYS A 173 42.98 -7.43 -5.85
N LEU A 174 42.31 -6.49 -6.50
CA LEU A 174 42.93 -5.28 -7.08
C LEU A 174 42.81 -4.07 -6.13
N LEU A 175 41.81 -4.08 -5.24
CA LEU A 175 41.60 -3.04 -4.22
C LEU A 175 42.25 -3.36 -2.87
N LEU A 176 42.64 -4.61 -2.63
CA LEU A 176 43.42 -5.07 -1.47
C LEU A 176 44.84 -5.42 -1.89
#